data_AF-A0A945J1T3-F1
#
_entry.id   AF-A0A945J1T3-F1
#
_cell.length_a   1.000
_cell.length_b   1.000
_cell.length_c   1.000
_cell.angle_alpha   90.00
_cell.angle_beta   90.00
_cell.angle_gamma   90.00
#
_symmetry.space_group_name_H-M   'P 1'
#
loop_
_entity.id
_entity.type
_entity.pdbx_description
1 polymer ?
#
loop_
_entity_poly.entity_id
_entity_poly.type
_entity_poly.pdbx_seq_one_letter_code
_entity_poly.pdbx_strand_id
1 'polypeptide(L)' 'MIKTPYHVLELSPQASNDDIKKAYRKMASQYHPDRVNGEDEKTIAEAHSKFLEIQSAYQELGELRQF' A
#
# COMPACT_ATOMS: atom_id res chain seq x y z
N MET A 1 -11.70 -4.60 -13.95
CA MET A 1 -10.42 -5.31 -13.77
C MET A 1 -10.31 -5.71 -12.31
N ILE A 2 -9.84 -6.92 -12.02
CA ILE A 2 -9.57 -7.35 -10.64
C ILE A 2 -8.24 -6.69 -10.24
N LYS A 3 -8.26 -5.75 -9.28
CA LYS A 3 -7.03 -5.20 -8.69
C LYS A 3 -6.37 -6.34 -7.89
N THR A 4 -5.14 -6.70 -8.24
CA THR A 4 -4.36 -7.66 -7.45
C THR A 4 -3.58 -6.93 -6.35
N PRO A 5 -3.19 -7.61 -5.27
CA PRO A 5 -2.34 -7.01 -4.23
C PRO A 5 -1.03 -6.45 -4.79
N TYR A 6 -0.45 -7.11 -5.79
CA TYR A 6 0.73 -6.63 -6.50
C TYR A 6 0.45 -5.30 -7.21
N HIS A 7 -0.70 -5.16 -7.86
CA HIS A 7 -1.07 -3.92 -8.53
C HIS A 7 -1.27 -2.77 -7.52
N VAL A 8 -1.87 -3.06 -6.36
CA VAL A 8 -2.05 -2.07 -5.28
C VAL A 8 -0.71 -1.59 -4.73
N LEU A 9 0.27 -2.48 -4.60
CA LEU A 9 1.64 -2.13 -4.20
C LEU A 9 2.52 -1.61 -5.35
N GLU A 10 1.97 -1.44 -6.56
CA GLU A 10 2.69 -1.06 -7.77
C GLU A 10 3.89 -1.98 -8.09
N LEU A 11 3.72 -3.27 -7.84
CA LEU A 11 4.72 -4.31 -8.05
C LEU A 11 4.32 -5.27 -9.16
N SER A 12 5.35 -5.88 -9.75
CA SER A 12 5.18 -7.07 -10.59
C SER A 12 4.81 -8.27 -9.72
N PRO A 13 3.98 -9.21 -10.21
CA PRO A 13 3.78 -10.52 -9.58
C PRO A 13 5.07 -11.31 -9.34
N GLN A 14 6.16 -10.95 -10.04
CA GLN A 14 7.49 -11.56 -9.89
C GLN A 14 8.36 -10.87 -8.83
N ALA A 15 7.87 -9.83 -8.15
CA ALA A 15 8.62 -9.10 -7.14
C ALA A 15 9.08 -10.02 -6.00
N SER A 16 10.19 -9.71 -5.34
CA SER A 16 10.64 -10.46 -4.16
C SER A 16 9.85 -10.09 -2.90
N ASN A 17 9.95 -10.90 -1.84
CA ASN A 17 9.37 -10.56 -0.52
C ASN A 17 9.94 -9.23 0.00
N ASP A 18 11.24 -8.99 -0.24
CA ASP A 18 11.90 -7.75 0.15
C ASP A 18 11.37 -6.54 -0.61
N ASP A 19 11.07 -6.70 -1.89
CA ASP A 19 10.44 -5.65 -2.71
C ASP A 19 9.04 -5.33 -2.20
N ILE A 20 8.25 -6.34 -1.82
CA ILE A 20 6.93 -6.13 -1.19
C ILE A 20 7.07 -5.34 0.10
N LYS A 21 7.96 -5.75 0.99
CA LYS A 21 8.21 -5.06 2.27
C LYS A 21 8.69 -3.62 2.04
N LYS A 22 9.54 -3.38 1.04
CA LYS A 22 10.03 -2.04 0.67
C LYS A 22 8.91 -1.17 0.10
N ALA A 23 8.12 -1.69 -0.83
CA ALA A 23 7.00 -0.97 -1.46
C ALA A 23 5.96 -0.57 -0.41
N TYR A 24 5.56 -1.51 0.46
CA TYR A 24 4.66 -1.24 1.57
C TYR A 24 5.17 -0.10 2.45
N ARG A 25 6.43 -0.15 2.93
CA ARG A 25 7.00 0.93 3.76
C ARG A 25 7.01 2.28 3.05
N LYS A 26 7.38 2.30 1.76
CA LYS A 26 7.42 3.52 0.96
C LYS A 26 6.01 4.14 0.85
N MET A 27 5.03 3.34 0.46
CA MET A 27 3.66 3.81 0.27
C MET A 27 2.96 4.16 1.59
N ALA A 28 3.14 3.34 2.63
CA ALA A 28 2.63 3.63 3.97
C ALA A 28 3.16 4.98 4.48
N SER A 29 4.44 5.29 4.23
CA SER A 29 4.98 6.60 4.55
C SER A 29 4.33 7.71 3.72
N GLN A 30 4.14 7.51 2.41
CA GLN A 30 3.59 8.51 1.50
C GLN A 30 2.14 8.90 1.84
N TYR A 31 1.33 7.93 2.25
CA TYR A 31 -0.08 8.12 2.58
C TYR A 31 -0.35 8.21 4.09
N HIS A 32 0.70 8.34 4.91
CA HIS A 32 0.55 8.46 6.35
C HIS A 32 -0.21 9.75 6.72
N PRO A 33 -1.16 9.71 7.68
CA PRO A 33 -1.92 10.89 8.11
C PRO A 33 -1.01 12.07 8.46
N ASP A 34 0.12 11.84 9.14
CA ASP A 34 1.09 12.91 9.47
C ASP A 34 1.64 13.65 8.25
N ARG A 35 1.72 13.01 7.07
CA ARG A 35 2.22 13.65 5.85
C ARG A 35 1.15 14.43 5.11
N VAL A 36 -0.12 14.13 5.33
CA VAL A 36 -1.27 14.78 4.68
C VAL A 36 -2.06 15.69 5.62
N ASN A 37 -1.63 15.85 6.87
CA ASN A 37 -2.32 16.60 7.94
C ASN A 37 -2.46 18.13 7.69
N GLY A 38 -2.08 18.63 6.52
CA GLY A 38 -2.29 20.02 6.08
C GLY A 38 -2.89 20.14 4.69
N GLU A 39 -3.28 19.02 4.08
CA GLU A 39 -3.95 18.98 2.78
C GLU A 39 -5.46 19.17 2.95
N ASP A 40 -6.17 19.34 1.85
CA ASP A 40 -7.63 19.42 1.86
C ASP A 40 -8.28 18.09 2.30
N GLU A 41 -9.51 18.17 2.81
CA GLU A 41 -10.24 17.03 3.36
C GLU A 41 -10.39 15.87 2.36
N LYS A 42 -10.52 16.17 1.07
CA LYS A 42 -10.61 15.16 0.02
C LYS A 42 -9.28 14.42 -0.12
N THR A 43 -8.16 15.13 -0.14
CA THR A 43 -6.81 14.54 -0.18
C THR A 43 -6.55 13.66 1.05
N ILE A 44 -6.95 14.09 2.25
CA ILE A 44 -6.83 13.29 3.48
C ILE A 44 -7.65 12.00 3.38
N ALA A 45 -8.91 12.09 2.93
CA ALA A 45 -9.78 10.94 2.75
C ALA A 45 -9.23 9.95 1.70
N GLU A 46 -8.69 10.45 0.58
CA GLU A 46 -8.06 9.64 -0.45
C GLU A 46 -6.79 8.95 0.06
N ALA A 47 -5.95 9.65 0.83
CA ALA A 47 -4.76 9.08 1.43
C ALA A 47 -5.11 7.97 2.43
N HIS A 48 -6.12 8.18 3.28
CA HIS A 48 -6.59 7.16 4.22
C HIS A 48 -7.14 5.92 3.49
N SER A 49 -7.96 6.11 2.45
CA SER A 49 -8.48 5.02 1.63
C SER A 49 -7.35 4.21 0.98
N LYS A 50 -6.37 4.89 0.37
CA LYS A 50 -5.20 4.25 -0.21
C LYS A 50 -4.36 3.51 0.83
N PHE A 51 -4.15 4.10 2.00
CA PHE A 51 -3.39 3.48 3.08
C PHE A 51 -4.02 2.14 3.50
N LEU A 52 -5.34 2.08 3.63
CA LEU A 52 -6.08 0.85 3.92
C LEU A 52 -5.96 -0.18 2.77
N GLU A 53 -6.09 0.25 1.51
CA GLU A 53 -5.87 -0.65 0.36
C GLU A 53 -4.46 -1.26 0.39
N ILE A 54 -3.44 -0.44 0.63
CA ILE A 54 -2.02 -0.85 0.71
C ILE A 54 -1.79 -1.84 1.86
N GLN A 55 -2.38 -1.58 3.03
CA GLN A 55 -2.27 -2.46 4.18
C GLN A 55 -2.92 -3.82 3.92
N SER A 56 -4.12 -3.83 3.34
CA SER A 56 -4.83 -5.07 2.97
C SER A 56 -4.03 -5.87 1.95
N ALA A 57 -3.49 -5.22 0.91
CA ALA A 57 -2.68 -5.87 -0.11
C ALA A 57 -1.39 -6.48 0.47
N TYR A 58 -0.72 -5.76 1.37
CA TYR A 58 0.47 -6.26 2.05
C TYR A 58 0.15 -7.49 2.92
N GLN A 59 -0.96 -7.45 3.67
CA GLN A 59 -1.39 -8.58 4.50
C GLN A 59 -1.71 -9.81 3.64
N GLU A 60 -2.49 -9.64 2.59
CA GLU A 60 -2.85 -10.73 1.67
C GLU A 60 -1.60 -11.36 1.03
N LEU A 61 -0.61 -10.54 0.65
CA LEU A 61 0.67 -11.05 0.14
C LEU A 61 1.50 -11.74 1.20
N GLY A 62 1.49 -11.25 2.45
CA GLY A 62 2.14 -11.89 3.59
C GLY A 62 1.55 -13.28 3.87
N GLU A 63 0.22 -13.41 3.81
CA GLU A 63 -0.47 -14.69 3.94
C GLU A 63 -0.19 -15.61 2.74
N LEU A 64 -0.23 -15.10 1.51
CA LEU A 64 0.01 -15.89 0.29
C LEU A 64 1.45 -16.40 0.19
N ARG A 65 2.42 -15.59 0.61
CA ARG A 65 3.86 -15.87 0.43
C ARG A 65 4.57 -16.28 1.72
N GLN A 66 3.87 -16.27 2.85
CA GLN A 66 4.34 -16.73 4.16
C GLN A 66 5.65 -16.04 4.61
N PHE A 67 5.66 -14.70 4.68
CA PHE A 67 6.85 -13.90 5.04
C PHE A 67 6.65 -12.87 6.16
#